data_AF-A0A662JA59-F1
#
_entry.id   AF-A0A662JA59-F1
#
_cell.length_a   1.000
_cell.length_b   1.000
_cell.length_c   1.000
_cell.angle_alpha   90.00
_cell.angle_beta   90.00
_cell.angle_gamma   90.00
#
_symmetry.space_group_name_H-M   'P 1'
#
loop_
_entity.id
_entity.type
_entity.pdbx_description
1 polymer ?
#
loop_
_entity_poly.entity_id
_entity_poly.type
_entity_poly.pdbx_seq_one_letter_code
_entity_poly.pdbx_strand_id
1 'polypeptide(L)'
;MNVLAYGFDPVRLEILWGGLLSVVEEMSITLKRTAYSELIREANDFSCAIFDAEGNMLAQTDWIGSPGHLGSVPKIMQSLFREYPPETLEPGDVIATNDPWLGSGHLPDLVVISPIFYEGKLVAFALNIAHHADIGGRAPGGHVADSKIIFEEGILIPMHKLYKAGKPNEDTLKMITANVRMSKTLLNDIKAQLAANYVAERRLKEFMKDAKLEDLTDLARAIISVTENATRKALEQVPKGTYVYEHVFDGPKPGTTLRMKVTIEARGPEMRIDWAGTSPQTDSGINSPFNYTYAYTIHAIKGALTPDLPFNEGALRPIEVYAPEGTIVNAKFPAAVGARHILSWHVNAAVCGALAQAVPDRVLAASGGESNMPQFSGINPRTGRPFI
;
A
#
# COMPACT_ATOMS: atom_id res chain seq x y z
N MET A 1 -8.20 -8.01 28.19
CA MET A 1 -7.16 -7.12 27.64
C MET A 1 -6.27 -6.71 28.78
N ASN A 2 -4.96 -6.88 28.67
CA ASN A 2 -4.03 -6.35 29.67
C ASN A 2 -3.14 -5.30 29.00
N VAL A 3 -3.73 -4.23 28.45
CA VAL A 3 -2.96 -3.05 27.99
C VAL A 3 -2.17 -2.41 29.14
N LEU A 4 -2.61 -2.66 30.38
CA LEU A 4 -1.84 -2.39 31.60
C LEU A 4 -0.49 -3.11 31.63
N ALA A 5 -0.34 -4.24 30.93
CA ALA A 5 0.95 -4.94 30.80
C ALA A 5 1.99 -4.10 30.04
N TYR A 6 1.54 -3.11 29.26
CA TYR A 6 2.39 -2.12 28.59
C TYR A 6 2.34 -0.74 29.28
N GLY A 7 1.78 -0.67 30.50
CA GLY A 7 1.74 0.58 31.28
C GLY A 7 0.68 1.59 30.86
N PHE A 8 -0.27 1.22 29.99
CA PHE A 8 -1.35 2.11 29.55
C PHE A 8 -2.70 1.69 30.12
N ASP A 9 -3.42 2.65 30.72
CA ASP A 9 -4.86 2.50 30.92
C ASP A 9 -5.60 2.74 29.57
N PRO A 10 -6.82 2.20 29.41
CA PRO A 10 -7.56 2.31 28.15
C PRO A 10 -7.82 3.75 27.69
N VAL A 11 -8.04 4.70 28.60
CA VAL A 11 -8.33 6.10 28.25
C VAL A 11 -7.07 6.77 27.71
N ARG A 12 -5.94 6.58 28.39
CA ARG A 12 -4.65 7.10 27.92
C ARG A 12 -4.26 6.50 26.57
N LEU A 13 -4.45 5.20 26.37
CA LEU A 13 -4.14 4.55 25.09
C LEU A 13 -4.95 5.15 23.94
N GLU A 14 -6.26 5.34 24.14
CA GLU A 14 -7.14 5.91 23.13
C GLU A 14 -6.73 7.35 22.75
N ILE A 15 -6.39 8.17 23.74
CA ILE A 15 -5.90 9.55 23.51
C ILE A 15 -4.60 9.53 22.70
N LEU A 16 -3.65 8.67 23.06
CA LEU A 16 -2.37 8.58 22.37
C LEU A 16 -2.52 8.05 20.94
N TRP A 17 -3.36 7.04 20.75
CA TRP A 17 -3.61 6.49 19.43
C TRP A 17 -4.36 7.48 18.52
N GLY A 18 -5.36 8.18 19.06
CA GLY A 18 -6.03 9.29 18.37
C GLY A 18 -5.05 10.41 17.97
N GLY A 19 -4.07 10.71 18.82
CA GLY A 19 -2.96 11.62 18.50
C GLY A 19 -2.15 11.16 17.29
N LEU A 20 -1.74 9.88 17.24
CA LEU A 20 -1.02 9.32 16.09
C LEU A 20 -1.86 9.34 14.80
N LEU A 21 -3.15 9.02 14.88
CA LEU A 21 -4.07 9.12 13.74
C LEU A 21 -4.15 10.57 13.24
N SER A 22 -4.19 11.55 14.15
CA SER A 22 -4.18 12.97 13.79
C SER A 22 -2.87 13.42 13.12
N VAL A 23 -1.71 12.83 13.49
CA VAL A 23 -0.44 13.07 12.79
C VAL A 23 -0.52 12.61 11.34
N VAL A 24 -1.04 11.40 11.11
CA VAL A 24 -1.21 10.84 9.77
C VAL A 24 -2.22 11.63 8.95
N GLU A 25 -3.27 12.14 9.59
CA GLU A 25 -4.27 12.98 8.95
C GLU A 25 -3.67 14.31 8.45
N GLU A 26 -2.84 14.97 9.26
CA GLU A 26 -2.18 16.20 8.81
C GLU A 26 -1.17 15.93 7.69
N MET A 27 -0.49 14.77 7.73
CA MET A 27 0.37 14.29 6.65
C MET A 27 -0.42 14.10 5.35
N SER A 28 -1.60 13.49 5.40
CA SER A 28 -2.46 13.25 4.22
C SER A 28 -2.98 14.54 3.61
N ILE A 29 -3.45 15.47 4.44
CA ILE A 29 -3.93 16.80 4.02
C ILE A 29 -2.79 17.58 3.37
N THR A 30 -1.58 17.50 3.92
CA THR A 30 -0.40 18.17 3.35
C THR A 30 -0.09 17.64 1.95
N LEU A 31 -0.04 16.31 1.78
CA LEU A 31 0.21 15.68 0.48
C LEU A 31 -0.83 16.14 -0.55
N LYS A 32 -2.12 15.99 -0.24
CA LYS A 32 -3.22 16.40 -1.12
C LYS A 32 -3.14 17.88 -1.52
N ARG A 33 -2.86 18.78 -0.57
CA ARG A 33 -2.90 20.24 -0.82
C ARG A 33 -1.68 20.77 -1.55
N THR A 34 -0.56 20.06 -1.51
CA THR A 34 0.70 20.47 -2.14
C THR A 34 0.99 19.72 -3.44
N ALA A 35 0.24 18.66 -3.75
CA ALA A 35 0.35 17.92 -4.98
C ALA A 35 0.00 18.76 -6.21
N TYR A 36 0.70 18.47 -7.31
CA TYR A 36 0.55 19.12 -8.60
C TYR A 36 -0.34 18.30 -9.52
N SER A 37 -0.24 16.97 -9.52
CA SER A 37 -1.09 16.12 -10.36
C SER A 37 -2.54 16.03 -9.85
N GLU A 38 -3.48 15.96 -10.79
CA GLU A 38 -4.90 15.75 -10.46
C GLU A 38 -5.15 14.37 -9.84
N LEU A 39 -4.31 13.38 -10.11
CA LEU A 39 -4.41 12.03 -9.56
C LEU A 39 -4.28 12.04 -8.03
N ILE A 40 -3.30 12.78 -7.49
CA ILE A 40 -3.12 12.91 -6.05
C ILE A 40 -4.14 13.92 -5.48
N ARG A 41 -4.31 15.09 -6.13
CA ARG A 41 -5.10 16.20 -5.57
C ARG A 41 -6.61 15.98 -5.63
N GLU A 42 -7.12 15.45 -6.74
CA GLU A 42 -8.56 15.32 -7.00
C GLU A 42 -9.02 13.86 -6.83
N ALA A 43 -8.32 12.90 -7.45
CA ALA A 43 -8.68 11.49 -7.38
C ALA A 43 -8.29 10.82 -6.04
N ASN A 44 -7.42 11.47 -5.27
CA ASN A 44 -6.94 10.99 -3.97
C ASN A 44 -6.20 9.64 -4.04
N ASP A 45 -5.48 9.40 -5.13
CA ASP A 45 -4.74 8.16 -5.32
C ASP A 45 -3.37 8.22 -4.62
N PHE A 46 -3.43 8.29 -3.29
CA PHE A 46 -2.28 8.29 -2.41
C PHE A 46 -2.66 7.70 -1.05
N SER A 47 -1.66 7.37 -0.24
CA SER A 47 -1.87 6.90 1.13
C SER A 47 -0.71 7.27 2.03
N CYS A 48 -0.99 7.47 3.31
CA CYS A 48 0.01 7.89 4.30
C CYS A 48 -0.06 6.99 5.54
N ALA A 49 1.10 6.67 6.11
CA ALA A 49 1.20 5.83 7.30
C ALA A 49 2.43 6.16 8.15
N ILE A 50 2.31 5.88 9.45
CA ILE A 50 3.38 5.98 10.44
C ILE A 50 3.68 4.59 11.00
N PHE A 51 4.98 4.29 11.06
CA PHE A 51 5.53 3.05 11.56
C PHE A 51 6.37 3.31 12.80
N ASP A 52 6.47 2.34 13.70
CA ASP A 52 7.49 2.35 14.75
C ASP A 52 8.89 2.08 14.18
N ALA A 53 9.92 2.14 15.04
CA ALA A 53 11.30 1.84 14.65
C ALA A 53 11.53 0.38 14.21
N GLU A 54 10.63 -0.54 14.56
CA GLU A 54 10.66 -1.95 14.16
C GLU A 54 9.91 -2.19 12.84
N GLY A 55 9.36 -1.14 12.21
CA GLY A 55 8.65 -1.24 10.94
C GLY A 55 7.23 -1.79 11.07
N ASN A 56 6.64 -1.78 12.27
CA ASN A 56 5.23 -2.12 12.46
C ASN A 56 4.36 -0.89 12.17
N MET A 57 3.32 -1.06 11.34
CA MET A 57 2.38 0.02 11.05
C MET A 57 1.53 0.34 12.28
N LEU A 58 1.53 1.59 12.74
CA LEU A 58 0.75 2.03 13.91
C LEU A 58 -0.55 2.73 13.53
N ALA A 59 -0.46 3.56 12.50
CA ALA A 59 -1.55 4.41 12.03
C ALA A 59 -1.40 4.64 10.52
N GLN A 60 -2.54 4.75 9.85
CA GLN A 60 -2.62 5.09 8.44
C GLN A 60 -3.87 5.92 8.15
N THR A 61 -3.93 6.53 6.96
CA THR A 61 -5.16 7.15 6.45
C THR A 61 -6.24 6.10 6.23
N ASP A 62 -7.43 6.30 6.80
CA ASP A 62 -8.54 5.33 6.76
C ASP A 62 -9.71 5.77 5.86
N TRP A 63 -9.87 7.07 5.60
CA TRP A 63 -10.91 7.63 4.74
C TRP A 63 -10.43 8.00 3.32
N ILE A 64 -9.12 8.01 3.10
CA ILE A 64 -8.50 8.39 1.83
C ILE A 64 -7.40 7.38 1.46
N GLY A 65 -7.50 6.84 0.23
CA GLY A 65 -6.46 6.00 -0.36
C GLY A 65 -6.93 4.65 -0.90
N SER A 66 -6.11 4.10 -1.79
CA SER A 66 -6.33 2.79 -2.43
C SER A 66 -5.95 1.66 -1.47
N PRO A 67 -6.79 0.61 -1.30
CA PRO A 67 -6.43 -0.56 -0.50
C PRO A 67 -5.09 -1.19 -0.91
N GLY A 68 -4.77 -1.11 -2.21
CA GLY A 68 -3.52 -1.61 -2.78
C GLY A 68 -2.25 -0.93 -2.28
N HIS A 69 -2.34 0.31 -1.81
CA HIS A 69 -1.21 1.01 -1.18
C HIS A 69 -0.97 0.48 0.23
N LEU A 70 -2.02 0.48 1.05
CA LEU A 70 -1.92 0.33 2.49
C LEU A 70 -1.79 -1.13 2.94
N GLY A 71 -2.38 -2.06 2.19
CA GLY A 71 -2.23 -3.48 2.46
C GLY A 71 -0.84 -4.04 2.11
N SER A 72 -0.05 -3.36 1.26
CA SER A 72 1.30 -3.82 0.89
C SER A 72 2.40 -3.30 1.82
N VAL A 73 2.14 -2.25 2.62
CA VAL A 73 3.17 -1.48 3.34
C VAL A 73 4.01 -2.27 4.34
N PRO A 74 3.47 -3.22 5.13
CA PRO A 74 4.30 -4.00 6.06
C PRO A 74 5.43 -4.76 5.34
N LYS A 75 5.20 -5.23 4.11
CA LYS A 75 6.22 -5.90 3.29
C LYS A 75 7.26 -4.92 2.73
N ILE A 76 6.89 -3.66 2.54
CA ILE A 76 7.80 -2.58 2.11
C ILE A 76 8.86 -2.35 3.20
N MET A 77 8.45 -2.25 4.47
CA MET A 77 9.38 -2.02 5.58
C MET A 77 10.40 -3.15 5.76
N GLN A 78 9.97 -4.41 5.56
CA GLN A 78 10.89 -5.56 5.57
C GLN A 78 11.93 -5.47 4.44
N SER A 79 11.52 -4.99 3.25
CA SER A 79 12.43 -4.77 2.13
C SER A 79 13.38 -3.60 2.39
N LEU A 80 12.89 -2.52 3.02
CA LEU A 80 13.71 -1.40 3.44
C LEU A 80 14.83 -1.85 4.37
N PHE A 81 14.53 -2.60 5.43
CA PHE A 81 15.54 -3.02 6.41
C PHE A 81 16.57 -4.01 5.85
N ARG A 82 16.21 -4.75 4.81
CA ARG A 82 17.17 -5.62 4.10
C ARG A 82 18.21 -4.82 3.33
N GLU A 83 17.79 -3.75 2.67
CA GLU A 83 18.64 -2.91 1.82
C GLU A 83 19.36 -1.80 2.61
N TYR A 84 18.66 -1.24 3.59
CA TYR A 84 19.13 -0.19 4.49
C TYR A 84 18.81 -0.57 5.94
N PRO A 85 19.68 -1.37 6.59
CA PRO A 85 19.54 -1.67 8.00
C PRO A 85 19.38 -0.39 8.84
N PRO A 86 18.52 -0.37 9.88
CA PRO A 86 18.19 0.84 10.64
C PRO A 86 19.40 1.65 11.12
N GLU A 87 20.50 0.99 11.48
CA GLU A 87 21.76 1.58 11.92
C GLU A 87 22.53 2.34 10.82
N THR A 88 22.19 2.13 9.55
CA THR A 88 22.78 2.81 8.38
C THR A 88 22.00 4.04 7.92
N LEU A 89 20.87 4.32 8.59
CA LEU A 89 20.00 5.45 8.28
C LEU A 89 20.45 6.68 9.06
N GLU A 90 20.35 7.83 8.41
CA GLU A 90 20.70 9.13 8.99
C GLU A 90 19.51 10.09 8.97
N PRO A 91 19.43 11.05 9.91
CA PRO A 91 18.43 12.12 9.85
C PRO A 91 18.46 12.85 8.49
N GLY A 92 17.28 13.00 7.88
CA GLY A 92 17.12 13.64 6.57
C GLY A 92 17.38 12.74 5.37
N ASP A 93 17.65 11.45 5.57
CA ASP A 93 17.54 10.47 4.49
C ASP A 93 16.11 10.39 3.96
N VAL A 94 15.97 10.17 2.66
CA VAL A 94 14.68 9.84 2.03
C VAL A 94 14.91 8.70 1.07
N ILE A 95 14.23 7.60 1.31
CA ILE A 95 14.26 6.40 0.50
C ILE A 95 13.01 6.37 -0.37
N ALA A 96 13.15 6.00 -1.63
CA ALA A 96 12.02 5.77 -2.50
C ALA A 96 12.17 4.50 -3.30
N THR A 97 11.02 3.94 -3.71
CA THR A 97 10.96 2.86 -4.70
C THR A 97 9.60 2.90 -5.38
N ASN A 98 9.57 2.49 -6.64
CA ASN A 98 8.34 2.12 -7.33
C ASN A 98 8.43 0.69 -7.88
N ASP A 99 9.39 -0.10 -7.39
CA ASP A 99 9.54 -1.49 -7.78
C ASP A 99 8.24 -2.23 -7.43
N PRO A 100 7.54 -2.82 -8.41
CA PRO A 100 6.24 -3.43 -8.17
C PRO A 100 6.27 -4.54 -7.11
N TRP A 101 7.36 -5.30 -7.02
CA TRP A 101 7.51 -6.41 -6.08
C TRP A 101 7.91 -5.95 -4.68
N LEU A 102 8.47 -4.75 -4.55
CA LEU A 102 8.85 -4.17 -3.25
C LEU A 102 7.86 -3.14 -2.73
N GLY A 103 7.04 -2.53 -3.60
CA GLY A 103 6.15 -1.41 -3.30
C GLY A 103 4.66 -1.78 -3.30
N SER A 104 3.85 -1.13 -4.15
CA SER A 104 2.41 -1.35 -4.27
C SER A 104 2.00 -1.98 -5.61
N GLY A 105 2.89 -2.70 -6.29
CA GLY A 105 2.51 -3.60 -7.39
C GLY A 105 2.55 -3.03 -8.82
N HIS A 106 2.85 -1.75 -9.02
CA HIS A 106 3.14 -1.20 -10.36
C HIS A 106 4.06 0.02 -10.28
N LEU A 107 4.60 0.46 -11.42
CA LEU A 107 5.58 1.55 -11.49
C LEU A 107 5.03 2.96 -11.19
N PRO A 108 3.78 3.31 -11.55
CA PRO A 108 3.28 4.67 -11.27
C PRO A 108 3.21 5.03 -9.78
N ASP A 109 3.05 4.04 -8.89
CA ASP A 109 2.99 4.28 -7.46
C ASP A 109 4.41 4.42 -6.89
N LEU A 110 4.78 5.64 -6.52
CA LEU A 110 6.06 5.90 -5.88
C LEU A 110 5.90 5.89 -4.37
N VAL A 111 6.57 4.95 -3.72
CA VAL A 111 6.74 4.88 -2.28
C VAL A 111 7.83 5.85 -1.86
N VAL A 112 7.57 6.67 -0.83
CA VAL A 112 8.54 7.61 -0.25
C VAL A 112 8.57 7.42 1.27
N ILE A 113 9.74 7.09 1.80
CA ILE A 113 9.97 6.72 3.20
C ILE A 113 11.01 7.66 3.82
N SER A 114 10.70 8.19 5.00
CA SER A 114 11.59 9.04 5.78
C SER A 114 11.74 8.49 7.20
N PRO A 115 12.96 8.12 7.64
CA PRO A 115 13.22 7.77 9.03
C PRO A 115 13.06 9.02 9.92
N ILE A 116 12.40 8.85 11.06
CA ILE A 116 12.15 9.91 12.03
C ILE A 116 13.04 9.69 13.25
N PHE A 117 13.92 10.66 13.50
CA PHE A 117 14.81 10.65 14.65
C PHE A 117 14.33 11.63 15.73
N TYR A 118 14.24 11.17 16.97
CA TYR A 118 13.93 11.97 18.15
C TYR A 118 15.05 11.79 19.19
N GLU A 119 15.59 12.91 19.69
CA GLU A 119 16.74 12.93 20.62
C GLU A 119 17.93 12.03 20.19
N GLY A 120 18.20 11.98 18.88
CA GLY A 120 19.30 11.20 18.30
C GLY A 120 19.01 9.71 18.11
N LYS A 121 17.80 9.23 18.43
CA LYS A 121 17.37 7.84 18.23
C LYS A 121 16.37 7.75 17.08
N LEU A 122 16.45 6.69 16.28
CA LEU A 122 15.41 6.34 15.33
C LEU A 122 14.17 5.85 16.09
N VAL A 123 13.04 6.54 15.96
CA VAL A 123 11.82 6.23 16.72
C VAL A 123 10.65 5.78 15.85
N ALA A 124 10.67 6.14 14.56
CA ALA A 124 9.56 5.88 13.65
C ALA A 124 9.98 6.02 12.17
N PHE A 125 9.07 5.69 11.27
CA PHE A 125 9.13 6.05 9.85
C PHE A 125 7.83 6.70 9.41
N ALA A 126 7.94 7.77 8.62
CA ALA A 126 6.84 8.27 7.81
C ALA A 126 6.93 7.66 6.42
N LEU A 127 5.83 7.11 5.94
CA LEU A 127 5.73 6.53 4.60
C LEU A 127 4.49 7.06 3.91
N ASN A 128 4.65 7.47 2.66
CA ASN A 128 3.52 7.67 1.78
C ASN A 128 3.75 6.98 0.43
N ILE A 129 2.64 6.66 -0.23
CA ILE A 129 2.59 6.14 -1.59
C ILE A 129 1.70 7.08 -2.38
N ALA A 130 2.15 7.52 -3.54
CA ALA A 130 1.35 8.38 -4.41
C ALA A 130 1.46 7.92 -5.85
N HIS A 131 0.32 7.93 -6.55
CA HIS A 131 0.24 7.57 -7.94
C HIS A 131 0.67 8.74 -8.84
N HIS A 132 1.78 8.57 -9.55
CA HIS A 132 2.31 9.58 -10.47
C HIS A 132 1.72 9.42 -11.87
N ALA A 133 1.32 10.53 -12.48
CA ALA A 133 0.68 10.55 -13.79
C ALA A 133 1.51 9.93 -14.93
N ASP A 134 2.83 9.93 -14.78
CA ASP A 134 3.74 9.39 -15.77
C ASP A 134 5.02 8.92 -15.11
N ILE A 135 5.47 7.75 -15.54
CA ILE A 135 6.72 7.12 -15.11
C ILE A 135 7.55 6.65 -16.31
N GLY A 136 7.27 7.22 -17.49
CA GLY A 136 7.96 6.85 -18.73
C GLY A 136 7.33 5.64 -19.40
N GLY A 137 8.16 4.78 -19.97
CA GLY A 137 7.72 3.55 -20.65
C GLY A 137 7.28 3.82 -22.08
N ARG A 138 6.70 2.84 -22.76
CA ARG A 138 6.32 2.98 -24.18
C ARG A 138 5.05 3.81 -24.41
N ALA A 139 4.15 3.87 -23.42
CA ALA A 139 2.91 4.62 -23.51
C ALA A 139 2.78 5.63 -22.36
N PRO A 140 2.15 6.81 -22.59
CA PRO A 140 1.79 7.75 -21.52
C PRO A 140 0.85 7.12 -20.49
N GLY A 141 0.93 7.57 -19.23
CA GLY A 141 -0.03 7.22 -18.18
C GLY A 141 0.28 5.94 -17.39
N GLY A 142 1.33 5.19 -17.75
CA GLY A 142 1.86 4.07 -16.96
C GLY A 142 0.97 2.81 -16.86
N HIS A 143 -0.29 2.88 -17.26
CA HIS A 143 -1.20 1.72 -17.29
C HIS A 143 -1.28 1.13 -18.69
N VAL A 144 -0.59 0.02 -18.92
CA VAL A 144 -0.45 -0.52 -20.27
C VAL A 144 -0.74 -2.02 -20.28
N ALA A 145 -1.99 -2.38 -20.61
CA ALA A 145 -2.47 -3.76 -20.49
C ALA A 145 -1.85 -4.74 -21.48
N ASP A 146 -1.32 -4.27 -22.61
CA ASP A 146 -0.69 -5.10 -23.63
C ASP A 146 0.84 -5.25 -23.47
N SER A 147 1.41 -4.74 -22.37
CA SER A 147 2.86 -4.88 -22.09
C SER A 147 3.20 -6.31 -21.79
N LYS A 148 4.36 -6.81 -22.22
CA LYS A 148 4.76 -8.19 -21.93
C LYS A 148 5.73 -8.27 -20.77
N ILE A 149 6.64 -7.31 -20.70
CA ILE A 149 7.66 -7.21 -19.66
C ILE A 149 7.67 -5.82 -19.02
N ILE A 150 8.03 -5.76 -17.75
CA ILE A 150 8.04 -4.53 -16.93
C ILE A 150 8.85 -3.39 -17.55
N PHE A 151 9.90 -3.71 -18.32
CA PHE A 151 10.74 -2.72 -18.99
C PHE A 151 10.03 -1.90 -20.06
N GLU A 152 8.85 -2.33 -20.50
CA GLU A 152 7.98 -1.55 -21.40
C GLU A 152 7.16 -0.50 -20.65
N GLU A 153 7.01 -0.63 -19.34
CA GLU A 153 6.02 0.12 -18.54
C GLU A 153 6.58 1.40 -17.92
N GLY A 154 7.90 1.54 -17.81
CA GLY A 154 8.51 2.74 -17.25
C GLY A 154 9.86 2.55 -16.60
N ILE A 155 10.31 3.62 -15.95
CA ILE A 155 11.50 3.57 -15.10
C ILE A 155 11.18 2.80 -13.82
N LEU A 156 11.98 1.76 -13.55
CA LEU A 156 11.99 1.05 -12.28
C LEU A 156 13.06 1.67 -11.38
N ILE A 157 12.63 2.20 -10.24
CA ILE A 157 13.42 2.77 -9.17
C ILE A 157 13.48 1.70 -8.06
N PRO A 158 14.62 0.99 -7.92
CA PRO A 158 14.80 0.06 -6.80
C PRO A 158 14.82 0.85 -5.48
N MET A 159 14.85 0.14 -4.34
CA MET A 159 14.96 0.79 -3.02
C MET A 159 16.20 1.69 -2.96
N HIS A 160 16.00 3.01 -3.01
CA HIS A 160 17.11 3.94 -3.25
C HIS A 160 16.95 5.29 -2.56
N LYS A 161 18.05 5.86 -2.09
CA LYS A 161 18.06 7.18 -1.43
C LYS A 161 17.91 8.31 -2.46
N LEU A 162 16.74 8.96 -2.48
CA LEU A 162 16.51 10.22 -3.21
C LEU A 162 17.16 11.40 -2.49
N TYR A 163 17.25 11.35 -1.16
CA TYR A 163 17.99 12.33 -0.35
C TYR A 163 18.91 11.58 0.61
N LYS A 164 20.11 12.14 0.80
CA LYS A 164 21.11 11.65 1.74
C LYS A 164 21.41 12.75 2.75
N ALA A 165 21.10 12.52 4.03
CA ALA A 165 21.30 13.49 5.10
C ALA A 165 20.78 14.91 4.75
N GLY A 166 19.55 14.99 4.21
CA GLY A 166 18.89 16.24 3.83
C GLY A 166 19.32 16.84 2.49
N LYS A 167 20.27 16.23 1.76
CA LYS A 167 20.73 16.70 0.45
C LYS A 167 20.15 15.84 -0.68
N PRO A 168 19.62 16.47 -1.75
CA PRO A 168 19.10 15.72 -2.89
C PRO A 168 20.20 14.93 -3.60
N ASN A 169 19.88 13.71 -4.03
CA ASN A 169 20.72 12.90 -4.88
C ASN A 169 20.51 13.32 -6.35
N GLU A 170 21.20 14.40 -6.74
CA GLU A 170 21.09 15.06 -8.06
C GLU A 170 21.21 14.07 -9.23
N ASP A 171 22.17 13.15 -9.19
CA ASP A 171 22.38 12.17 -10.27
C ASP A 171 21.18 11.23 -10.42
N THR A 172 20.61 10.79 -9.31
CA THR A 172 19.41 9.93 -9.31
C THR A 172 18.21 10.68 -9.87
N LEU A 173 17.96 11.90 -9.38
CA LEU A 173 16.85 12.73 -9.86
C LEU A 173 17.01 13.07 -11.34
N LYS A 174 18.24 13.29 -11.80
CA LYS A 174 18.54 13.53 -13.22
C LYS A 174 18.25 12.30 -14.07
N MET A 175 18.62 11.09 -13.61
CA MET A 175 18.29 9.85 -14.31
C MET A 175 16.79 9.62 -14.40
N ILE A 176 16.06 9.83 -13.30
CA ILE A 176 14.59 9.69 -13.27
C ILE A 176 13.94 10.67 -14.24
N THR A 177 14.28 11.96 -14.14
CA THR A 177 13.63 13.01 -14.94
C THR A 177 13.93 12.93 -16.42
N ALA A 178 15.05 12.35 -16.83
CA ALA A 178 15.39 12.10 -18.22
C ALA A 178 14.48 11.03 -18.87
N ASN A 179 13.83 10.16 -18.09
CA ASN A 179 13.03 9.05 -18.58
C ASN A 179 11.51 9.26 -18.44
N VAL A 180 11.07 10.45 -18.00
CA VAL A 180 9.65 10.75 -17.75
C VAL A 180 9.21 11.98 -18.54
N ARG A 181 8.07 11.88 -19.23
CA ARG A 181 7.53 12.95 -20.10
C ARG A 181 7.06 14.13 -19.27
N MET A 182 6.38 13.87 -18.15
CA MET A 182 5.91 14.89 -17.19
C MET A 182 6.86 15.10 -16.01
N SER A 183 8.17 15.17 -16.27
CA SER A 183 9.22 15.25 -15.24
C SER A 183 9.05 16.41 -14.25
N LYS A 184 8.54 17.57 -14.68
CA LYS A 184 8.26 18.70 -13.77
C LYS A 184 7.16 18.38 -12.78
N THR A 185 6.09 17.72 -13.22
CA THR A 185 4.98 17.29 -12.35
C THR A 185 5.48 16.22 -11.38
N LEU A 186 6.15 15.18 -11.89
CA LEU A 186 6.78 14.13 -11.08
C LEU A 186 7.66 14.72 -9.96
N LEU A 187 8.59 15.62 -10.27
CA LEU A 187 9.46 16.23 -9.26
C LEU A 187 8.70 17.04 -8.22
N ASN A 188 7.63 17.73 -8.63
CA ASN A 188 6.84 18.53 -7.69
C ASN A 188 5.94 17.65 -6.83
N ASP A 189 5.41 16.55 -7.35
CA ASP A 189 4.69 15.54 -6.57
C ASP A 189 5.63 14.82 -5.60
N ILE A 190 6.87 14.50 -6.01
CA ILE A 190 7.90 14.01 -5.07
C ILE A 190 8.11 15.02 -3.94
N LYS A 191 8.23 16.32 -4.24
CA LYS A 191 8.34 17.36 -3.21
C LYS A 191 7.10 17.43 -2.30
N ALA A 192 5.91 17.19 -2.83
CA ALA A 192 4.68 17.09 -2.04
C ALA A 192 4.74 15.89 -1.07
N GLN A 193 5.21 14.73 -1.55
CA GLN A 193 5.46 13.54 -0.72
C GLN A 193 6.49 13.81 0.38
N LEU A 194 7.57 14.53 0.06
CA LEU A 194 8.57 14.97 1.05
C LEU A 194 7.98 15.91 2.10
N ALA A 195 7.18 16.90 1.66
CA ALA A 195 6.54 17.85 2.55
C ALA A 195 5.58 17.15 3.53
N ALA A 196 4.83 16.15 3.05
CA ALA A 196 3.98 15.32 3.89
C ALA A 196 4.78 14.57 4.96
N ASN A 197 5.86 13.89 4.58
CA ASN A 197 6.73 13.18 5.54
C ASN A 197 7.38 14.14 6.55
N TYR A 198 7.79 15.34 6.11
CA TYR A 198 8.34 16.36 7.00
C TYR A 198 7.31 16.87 8.03
N VAL A 199 6.06 17.10 7.60
CA VAL A 199 4.98 17.46 8.51
C VAL A 199 4.73 16.35 9.52
N ALA A 200 4.72 15.09 9.08
CA ALA A 200 4.56 13.94 9.95
C ALA A 200 5.69 13.84 10.98
N GLU A 201 6.95 14.01 10.55
CA GLU A 201 8.12 14.06 11.44
C GLU A 201 7.94 15.13 12.53
N ARG A 202 7.62 16.37 12.15
CA ARG A 202 7.44 17.48 13.08
C ARG A 202 6.31 17.19 14.08
N ARG A 203 5.15 16.75 13.58
CA ARG A 203 3.98 16.49 14.42
C ARG A 203 4.16 15.30 15.34
N LEU A 204 4.86 14.27 14.90
CA LEU A 204 5.20 13.13 15.75
C LEU A 204 6.13 13.55 16.89
N LYS A 205 7.13 14.41 16.62
CA LYS A 205 8.01 14.95 17.67
C LYS A 205 7.26 15.80 18.69
N GLU A 206 6.34 16.65 18.24
CA GLU A 206 5.45 17.43 19.11
C GLU A 206 4.59 16.49 19.98
N PHE A 207 3.94 15.50 19.36
CA PHE A 207 3.15 14.48 20.03
C PHE A 207 3.95 13.73 21.11
N MET A 208 5.15 13.23 20.78
CA MET A 208 5.99 12.50 21.73
C MET A 208 6.42 13.38 22.91
N LYS A 209 6.77 14.65 22.65
CA LYS A 209 7.11 15.61 23.69
C LYS A 209 5.95 15.86 24.64
N ASP A 210 4.76 16.13 24.12
CA ASP A 210 3.57 16.41 24.93
C ASP A 210 3.10 15.18 25.72
N ALA A 211 3.19 14.00 25.10
CA ALA A 211 2.88 12.71 25.71
C ALA A 211 3.95 12.22 26.70
N LYS A 212 5.12 12.87 26.73
CA LYS A 212 6.32 12.48 27.50
C LYS A 212 6.78 11.06 27.16
N LEU A 213 6.86 10.77 25.87
CA LEU A 213 7.34 9.50 25.33
C LEU A 213 8.79 9.66 24.85
N GLU A 214 9.68 8.77 25.28
CA GLU A 214 11.07 8.70 24.79
C GLU A 214 11.15 7.93 23.46
N ASP A 215 10.29 6.94 23.29
CA ASP A 215 10.11 6.14 22.07
C ASP A 215 8.63 5.73 21.91
N LEU A 216 8.33 4.95 20.86
CA LEU A 216 7.00 4.45 20.58
C LEU A 216 6.82 2.97 20.92
N THR A 217 7.82 2.29 21.47
CA THR A 217 7.87 0.82 21.53
C THR A 217 6.71 0.23 22.33
N ASP A 218 6.47 0.73 23.55
CA ASP A 218 5.37 0.20 24.38
C ASP A 218 4.00 0.65 23.86
N LEU A 219 3.90 1.88 23.31
CA LEU A 219 2.67 2.37 22.68
C LEU A 219 2.30 1.52 21.46
N ALA A 220 3.27 1.18 20.62
CA ALA A 220 3.12 0.32 19.46
C ALA A 220 2.61 -1.07 19.86
N ARG A 221 3.24 -1.71 20.86
CA ARG A 221 2.80 -3.01 21.38
C ARG A 221 1.36 -2.95 21.89
N ALA A 222 1.01 -1.90 22.62
CA ALA A 222 -0.35 -1.72 23.13
C ALA A 222 -1.37 -1.59 21.98
N ILE A 223 -1.15 -0.68 21.03
CA ILE A 223 -2.01 -0.44 19.86
C ILE A 223 -2.19 -1.71 19.03
N ILE A 224 -1.09 -2.39 18.71
CA ILE A 224 -1.09 -3.62 17.90
C ILE A 224 -1.81 -4.75 18.64
N SER A 225 -1.64 -4.87 19.97
CA SER A 225 -2.34 -5.89 20.74
C SER A 225 -3.85 -5.68 20.76
N VAL A 226 -4.33 -4.42 20.72
CA VAL A 226 -5.76 -4.11 20.71
C VAL A 226 -6.38 -4.58 19.39
N THR A 227 -5.79 -4.19 18.26
CA THR A 227 -6.31 -4.57 16.93
C THR A 227 -6.15 -6.06 16.65
N GLU A 228 -5.04 -6.68 17.05
CA GLU A 228 -4.85 -8.13 16.89
C GLU A 228 -5.93 -8.90 17.64
N ASN A 229 -6.18 -8.57 18.91
CA ASN A 229 -7.23 -9.22 19.68
C ASN A 229 -8.64 -8.98 19.11
N ALA A 230 -8.91 -7.77 18.60
CA ALA A 230 -10.19 -7.44 17.98
C ALA A 230 -10.40 -8.25 16.69
N THR A 231 -9.38 -8.35 15.83
CA THR A 231 -9.44 -9.17 14.62
C THR A 231 -9.62 -10.65 14.97
N ARG A 232 -8.83 -11.20 15.91
CA ARG A 232 -8.98 -12.61 16.33
C ARG A 232 -10.39 -12.92 16.80
N LYS A 233 -11.01 -12.05 17.59
CA LYS A 233 -12.42 -12.19 18.03
C LYS A 233 -13.41 -12.13 16.86
N ALA A 234 -13.17 -11.29 15.87
CA ALA A 234 -14.01 -11.22 14.69
C ALA A 234 -13.89 -12.51 13.85
N LEU A 235 -12.68 -13.05 13.69
CA LEU A 235 -12.43 -14.31 13.00
C LEU A 235 -13.12 -15.50 13.71
N GLU A 236 -13.15 -15.52 15.05
CA GLU A 236 -13.84 -16.56 15.83
C GLU A 236 -15.35 -16.63 15.55
N GLN A 237 -15.96 -15.55 15.07
CA GLN A 237 -17.38 -15.50 14.70
C GLN A 237 -17.66 -16.14 13.34
N VAL A 238 -16.63 -16.36 12.52
CA VAL A 238 -16.77 -17.07 11.24
C VAL A 238 -16.87 -18.56 11.54
N PRO A 239 -17.92 -19.26 11.05
CA PRO A 239 -18.04 -20.71 11.26
C PRO A 239 -16.77 -21.41 10.77
N LYS A 240 -16.24 -22.32 11.61
CA LYS A 240 -15.04 -23.09 11.26
C LYS A 240 -15.33 -23.95 10.03
N GLY A 241 -14.44 -23.91 9.04
CA GLY A 241 -14.64 -24.63 7.80
C GLY A 241 -13.67 -24.18 6.71
N THR A 242 -13.82 -24.82 5.55
CA THR A 242 -13.08 -24.49 4.33
C THR A 242 -14.07 -24.06 3.27
N TYR A 243 -13.90 -22.85 2.76
CA TYR A 243 -14.77 -22.24 1.77
C TYR A 243 -14.00 -22.02 0.49
N VAL A 244 -14.49 -22.58 -0.62
CA VAL A 244 -13.81 -22.52 -1.91
C VAL A 244 -14.69 -21.75 -2.89
N TYR A 245 -14.09 -20.82 -3.61
CA TYR A 245 -14.78 -20.10 -4.68
C TYR A 245 -13.87 -19.95 -5.89
N GLU A 246 -14.48 -20.04 -7.07
CA GLU A 246 -13.82 -19.83 -8.34
C GLU A 246 -14.49 -18.67 -9.08
N HIS A 247 -13.72 -17.62 -9.31
CA HIS A 247 -14.14 -16.47 -10.09
C HIS A 247 -13.54 -16.57 -11.50
N VAL A 248 -14.40 -16.59 -12.52
CA VAL A 248 -13.99 -16.67 -13.94
C VAL A 248 -14.33 -15.37 -14.63
N PHE A 249 -13.39 -14.85 -15.42
CA PHE A 249 -13.51 -13.58 -16.14
C PHE A 249 -12.71 -13.65 -17.45
N ASP A 250 -12.84 -12.62 -18.28
CA ASP A 250 -12.19 -12.58 -19.58
C ASP A 250 -10.67 -12.40 -19.43
N GLY A 251 -9.93 -13.02 -20.35
CA GLY A 251 -8.49 -12.88 -20.44
C GLY A 251 -8.05 -11.74 -21.37
N PRO A 252 -6.74 -11.46 -21.45
CA PRO A 252 -6.20 -10.33 -22.21
C PRO A 252 -6.43 -10.41 -23.73
N LYS A 253 -6.82 -11.59 -24.26
CA LYS A 253 -7.12 -11.78 -25.68
C LYS A 253 -8.60 -12.11 -25.85
N PRO A 254 -9.25 -11.63 -26.93
CA PRO A 254 -10.64 -11.98 -27.21
C PRO A 254 -10.89 -13.50 -27.17
N GLY A 255 -11.91 -13.92 -26.43
CA GLY A 255 -12.29 -15.33 -26.27
C GLY A 255 -11.41 -16.15 -25.31
N THR A 256 -10.41 -15.55 -24.66
CA THR A 256 -9.68 -16.21 -23.57
C THR A 256 -10.34 -15.94 -22.23
N THR A 257 -10.14 -16.85 -21.27
CA THR A 257 -10.66 -16.71 -19.90
C THR A 257 -9.56 -16.91 -18.87
N LEU A 258 -9.67 -16.21 -17.76
CA LEU A 258 -8.85 -16.35 -16.57
C LEU A 258 -9.70 -16.84 -15.40
N ARG A 259 -9.05 -17.51 -14.47
CA ARG A 259 -9.66 -18.06 -13.26
C ARG A 259 -8.86 -17.63 -12.05
N MET A 260 -9.56 -17.09 -11.06
CA MET A 260 -9.05 -16.93 -9.70
C MET A 260 -9.75 -17.92 -8.79
N LYS A 261 -8.97 -18.81 -8.19
CA LYS A 261 -9.47 -19.76 -7.19
C LYS A 261 -8.94 -19.35 -5.83
N VAL A 262 -9.85 -19.19 -4.88
CA VAL A 262 -9.51 -18.90 -3.49
C VAL A 262 -10.09 -19.99 -2.58
N THR A 263 -9.28 -20.40 -1.62
CA THR A 263 -9.67 -21.28 -0.52
C THR A 263 -9.46 -20.53 0.79
N ILE A 264 -10.54 -20.33 1.55
CA ILE A 264 -10.50 -19.70 2.87
C ILE A 264 -10.70 -20.78 3.92
N GLU A 265 -9.73 -20.94 4.81
CA GLU A 265 -9.80 -21.81 5.97
C GLU A 265 -10.02 -20.99 7.23
N ALA A 266 -11.23 -21.04 7.79
CA ALA A 266 -11.56 -20.42 9.07
C ALA A 266 -11.19 -21.37 10.22
N ARG A 267 -10.17 -21.00 11.01
CA ARG A 267 -9.55 -21.86 12.04
C ARG A 267 -9.83 -21.40 13.47
N GLY A 268 -10.87 -20.59 13.67
CA GLY A 268 -11.17 -19.93 14.94
C GLY A 268 -10.53 -18.54 14.97
N PRO A 269 -9.53 -18.26 15.83
CA PRO A 269 -8.91 -16.94 15.92
C PRO A 269 -7.92 -16.65 14.77
N GLU A 270 -7.84 -17.50 13.76
CA GLU A 270 -6.93 -17.39 12.63
C GLU A 270 -7.63 -17.77 11.33
N MET A 271 -7.17 -17.18 10.23
CA MET A 271 -7.70 -17.44 8.90
C MET A 271 -6.56 -17.60 7.91
N ARG A 272 -6.60 -18.68 7.11
CA ARG A 272 -5.69 -18.87 5.99
C ARG A 272 -6.43 -18.69 4.68
N ILE A 273 -5.84 -17.92 3.77
CA ILE A 273 -6.33 -17.69 2.41
C ILE A 273 -5.29 -18.22 1.43
N ASP A 274 -5.71 -19.15 0.58
CA ASP A 274 -4.86 -19.83 -0.39
C ASP A 274 -5.39 -19.61 -1.82
N TRP A 275 -4.55 -19.03 -2.67
CA TRP A 275 -4.85 -18.74 -4.08
C TRP A 275 -4.43 -19.87 -5.05
N ALA A 276 -4.06 -21.05 -4.54
CA ALA A 276 -3.69 -22.18 -5.37
C ALA A 276 -4.82 -22.63 -6.32
N GLY A 277 -4.44 -22.87 -7.58
CA GLY A 277 -5.37 -23.17 -8.68
C GLY A 277 -5.82 -21.93 -9.47
N THR A 278 -5.33 -20.74 -9.12
CA THR A 278 -5.45 -19.53 -9.94
C THR A 278 -4.62 -19.67 -11.23
N SER A 279 -5.10 -19.06 -12.32
CA SER A 279 -4.48 -19.08 -13.64
C SER A 279 -2.99 -18.67 -13.62
N PRO A 280 -2.16 -19.27 -14.50
CA PRO A 280 -0.78 -18.80 -14.72
C PRO A 280 -0.75 -17.33 -15.15
N GLN A 281 0.35 -16.63 -14.83
CA GLN A 281 0.58 -15.27 -15.30
C GLN A 281 0.47 -15.17 -16.83
N THR A 282 -0.01 -14.03 -17.33
CA THR A 282 -0.27 -13.81 -18.75
C THR A 282 0.93 -13.19 -19.48
N ASP A 283 0.94 -13.29 -20.81
CA ASP A 283 1.81 -12.51 -21.71
C ASP A 283 1.18 -11.12 -21.98
N SER A 284 0.86 -10.40 -20.90
CA SER A 284 0.23 -9.07 -20.91
C SER A 284 0.48 -8.32 -19.58
N GLY A 285 0.03 -7.06 -19.47
CA GLY A 285 0.12 -6.27 -18.24
C GLY A 285 -0.93 -6.64 -17.19
N ILE A 286 -1.76 -7.65 -17.46
CA ILE A 286 -2.83 -8.14 -16.59
C ILE A 286 -2.27 -9.20 -15.64
N ASN A 287 -1.34 -8.77 -14.80
CA ASN A 287 -0.68 -9.58 -13.77
C ASN A 287 -0.51 -8.72 -12.51
N SER A 288 -0.51 -9.36 -11.35
CA SER A 288 -0.34 -8.70 -10.05
C SER A 288 0.83 -9.32 -9.29
N PRO A 289 1.78 -8.51 -8.80
CA PRO A 289 2.69 -8.92 -7.75
C PRO A 289 1.92 -9.32 -6.48
N PHE A 290 2.52 -10.21 -5.68
CA PHE A 290 1.83 -10.79 -4.51
C PHE A 290 1.40 -9.75 -3.46
N ASN A 291 2.23 -8.75 -3.20
CA ASN A 291 1.97 -7.66 -2.26
C ASN A 291 0.65 -6.91 -2.56
N TYR A 292 0.30 -6.72 -3.84
CA TYR A 292 -0.95 -6.08 -4.23
C TYR A 292 -2.16 -7.03 -4.09
N THR A 293 -1.99 -8.32 -4.46
CA THR A 293 -3.01 -9.36 -4.20
C THR A 293 -3.30 -9.51 -2.71
N TYR A 294 -2.25 -9.54 -1.89
CA TYR A 294 -2.32 -9.59 -0.44
C TYR A 294 -3.17 -8.42 0.07
N ALA A 295 -2.86 -7.20 -0.39
CA ALA A 295 -3.58 -6.00 0.02
C ALA A 295 -5.09 -6.08 -0.26
N TYR A 296 -5.49 -6.49 -1.46
CA TYR A 296 -6.91 -6.63 -1.82
C TYR A 296 -7.60 -7.84 -1.19
N THR A 297 -6.84 -8.90 -0.88
CA THR A 297 -7.34 -10.03 -0.08
C THR A 297 -7.71 -9.56 1.32
N ILE A 298 -6.78 -8.88 1.99
CA ILE A 298 -6.99 -8.33 3.32
C ILE A 298 -8.11 -7.30 3.34
N HIS A 299 -8.17 -6.42 2.33
CA HIS A 299 -9.26 -5.45 2.19
C HIS A 299 -10.64 -6.11 2.20
N ALA A 300 -10.81 -7.20 1.45
CA ALA A 300 -12.07 -7.93 1.42
C ALA A 300 -12.41 -8.56 2.78
N ILE A 301 -11.43 -9.19 3.44
CA ILE A 301 -11.62 -9.76 4.79
C ILE A 301 -11.97 -8.68 5.81
N LYS A 302 -11.23 -7.57 5.85
CA LYS A 302 -11.46 -6.45 6.76
C LYS A 302 -12.83 -5.84 6.53
N GLY A 303 -13.18 -5.54 5.28
CA GLY A 303 -14.48 -4.96 4.93
C GLY A 303 -15.65 -5.82 5.39
N ALA A 304 -15.51 -7.15 5.31
CA ALA A 304 -16.55 -8.07 5.74
C ALA A 304 -16.59 -8.29 7.27
N LEU A 305 -15.44 -8.35 7.94
CA LEU A 305 -15.37 -8.86 9.32
C LEU A 305 -15.04 -7.78 10.36
N THR A 306 -14.31 -6.74 9.98
CA THR A 306 -13.81 -5.67 10.87
C THR A 306 -13.83 -4.29 10.20
N PRO A 307 -14.97 -3.83 9.64
CA PRO A 307 -15.04 -2.58 8.89
C PRO A 307 -14.63 -1.36 9.74
N ASP A 308 -15.05 -1.33 11.01
CA ASP A 308 -14.79 -0.21 11.94
C ASP A 308 -13.44 -0.30 12.67
N LEU A 309 -12.70 -1.41 12.54
CA LEU A 309 -11.41 -1.55 13.20
C LEU A 309 -10.36 -0.71 12.45
N PRO A 310 -9.60 0.16 13.14
CA PRO A 310 -8.47 0.84 12.52
C PRO A 310 -7.47 -0.17 11.93
N PHE A 311 -6.91 0.15 10.77
CA PHE A 311 -6.02 -0.75 10.06
C PHE A 311 -4.57 -0.48 10.44
N ASN A 312 -3.92 -1.49 11.02
CA ASN A 312 -2.53 -1.43 11.46
C ASN A 312 -1.95 -2.86 11.46
N GLU A 313 -0.71 -3.03 11.92
CA GLU A 313 -0.02 -4.32 11.92
C GLU A 313 -0.82 -5.44 12.63
N GLY A 314 -1.46 -5.12 13.76
CA GLY A 314 -2.23 -6.11 14.53
C GLY A 314 -3.44 -6.64 13.78
N ALA A 315 -4.06 -5.83 12.93
CA ALA A 315 -5.18 -6.26 12.10
C ALA A 315 -4.81 -7.34 11.06
N LEU A 316 -3.51 -7.49 10.76
CA LEU A 316 -2.97 -8.38 9.73
C LEU A 316 -2.48 -9.71 10.28
N ARG A 317 -1.87 -9.69 11.47
CA ARG A 317 -1.21 -10.84 12.11
C ARG A 317 -2.00 -12.15 12.12
N PRO A 318 -3.33 -12.19 12.39
CA PRO A 318 -4.07 -13.44 12.44
C PRO A 318 -4.53 -13.96 11.06
N ILE A 319 -4.12 -13.30 9.97
CA ILE A 319 -4.53 -13.65 8.61
C ILE A 319 -3.30 -14.04 7.78
N GLU A 320 -3.22 -15.32 7.43
CA GLU A 320 -2.20 -15.85 6.52
C GLU A 320 -2.74 -15.82 5.09
N VAL A 321 -1.97 -15.28 4.14
CA VAL A 321 -2.31 -15.29 2.72
C VAL A 321 -1.17 -15.93 1.95
N TYR A 322 -1.50 -16.82 1.02
CA TYR A 322 -0.56 -17.50 0.16
C TYR A 322 -1.05 -17.49 -1.29
N ALA A 323 -0.11 -17.34 -2.23
CA ALA A 323 -0.37 -17.50 -3.66
C ALA A 323 0.85 -18.16 -4.34
N PRO A 324 0.65 -19.17 -5.21
CA PRO A 324 1.75 -19.75 -5.96
C PRO A 324 2.41 -18.73 -6.90
N GLU A 325 3.74 -18.66 -6.85
CA GLU A 325 4.54 -17.80 -7.72
C GLU A 325 4.38 -18.22 -9.20
N GLY A 326 4.25 -17.27 -10.11
CA GLY A 326 3.99 -17.54 -11.53
C GLY A 326 2.51 -17.57 -11.91
N THR A 327 1.63 -17.11 -11.01
CA THR A 327 0.19 -16.95 -11.27
C THR A 327 -0.15 -15.48 -11.53
N ILE A 328 -1.34 -15.20 -12.08
CA ILE A 328 -1.80 -13.81 -12.27
C ILE A 328 -1.89 -13.00 -10.96
N VAL A 329 -1.93 -13.67 -9.80
CA VAL A 329 -2.01 -13.04 -8.47
C VAL A 329 -0.68 -13.07 -7.70
N ASN A 330 0.37 -13.65 -8.28
CA ASN A 330 1.74 -13.63 -7.75
C ASN A 330 2.71 -13.78 -8.92
N ALA A 331 2.78 -12.74 -9.74
CA ALA A 331 3.56 -12.74 -10.97
C ALA A 331 5.07 -12.66 -10.69
N LYS A 332 5.87 -13.36 -11.50
CA LYS A 332 7.34 -13.32 -11.41
C LYS A 332 7.91 -12.16 -12.21
N PHE A 333 8.97 -11.55 -11.69
CA PHE A 333 9.82 -10.69 -12.50
C PHE A 333 10.37 -11.46 -13.72
N PRO A 334 10.38 -10.88 -14.95
CA PRO A 334 10.10 -9.49 -15.31
C PRO A 334 8.70 -9.27 -15.93
N ALA A 335 7.65 -9.97 -15.49
CA ALA A 335 6.30 -9.81 -16.04
C ALA A 335 5.82 -8.34 -16.00
N ALA A 336 5.10 -7.92 -17.02
CA ALA A 336 4.37 -6.66 -17.03
C ALA A 336 3.21 -6.68 -16.03
N VAL A 337 2.98 -5.56 -15.33
CA VAL A 337 1.99 -5.45 -14.24
C VAL A 337 1.22 -4.12 -14.27
N GLY A 338 1.36 -3.32 -15.32
CA GLY A 338 0.77 -1.98 -15.42
C GLY A 338 -0.76 -1.95 -15.41
N ALA A 339 -1.42 -3.08 -15.68
CA ALA A 339 -2.86 -3.23 -15.58
C ALA A 339 -3.30 -4.07 -14.37
N ARG A 340 -2.45 -4.22 -13.34
CA ARG A 340 -2.76 -4.99 -12.12
C ARG A 340 -4.06 -4.58 -11.42
N HIS A 341 -4.50 -3.32 -11.57
CA HIS A 341 -5.71 -2.80 -10.95
C HIS A 341 -6.98 -3.53 -11.43
N ILE A 342 -6.98 -4.06 -12.66
CA ILE A 342 -8.06 -4.91 -13.19
C ILE A 342 -8.26 -6.12 -12.26
N LEU A 343 -7.17 -6.76 -11.87
CA LEU A 343 -7.19 -7.97 -11.02
C LEU A 343 -7.67 -7.68 -9.60
N SER A 344 -7.55 -6.45 -9.09
CA SER A 344 -8.00 -6.09 -7.74
C SER A 344 -9.50 -6.33 -7.51
N TRP A 345 -10.32 -6.02 -8.52
CA TRP A 345 -11.76 -6.23 -8.50
C TRP A 345 -12.10 -7.72 -8.44
N HIS A 346 -11.38 -8.53 -9.20
CA HIS A 346 -11.55 -9.98 -9.22
C HIS A 346 -11.07 -10.65 -7.94
N VAL A 347 -9.97 -10.18 -7.35
CA VAL A 347 -9.49 -10.62 -6.03
C VAL A 347 -10.57 -10.37 -4.99
N ASN A 348 -11.14 -9.15 -4.96
CA ASN A 348 -12.21 -8.82 -4.02
C ASN A 348 -13.45 -9.70 -4.23
N ALA A 349 -13.93 -9.83 -5.47
CA ALA A 349 -15.08 -10.65 -5.82
C ALA A 349 -14.89 -12.12 -5.43
N ALA A 350 -13.71 -12.69 -5.68
CA ALA A 350 -13.41 -14.08 -5.33
C ALA A 350 -13.41 -14.30 -3.82
N VAL A 351 -12.77 -13.42 -3.03
CA VAL A 351 -12.75 -13.51 -1.56
C VAL A 351 -14.15 -13.35 -0.98
N CYS A 352 -14.91 -12.36 -1.44
CA CYS A 352 -16.30 -12.17 -1.04
C CYS A 352 -17.17 -13.39 -1.39
N GLY A 353 -16.98 -13.99 -2.57
CA GLY A 353 -17.69 -15.21 -2.99
C GLY A 353 -17.40 -16.43 -2.11
N ALA A 354 -16.17 -16.57 -1.61
CA ALA A 354 -15.84 -17.60 -0.62
C ALA A 354 -16.43 -17.28 0.75
N LEU A 355 -16.29 -16.05 1.25
CA LEU A 355 -16.84 -15.62 2.53
C LEU A 355 -18.37 -15.67 2.58
N ALA A 356 -19.07 -15.46 1.46
CA ALA A 356 -20.52 -15.53 1.36
C ALA A 356 -21.10 -16.88 1.82
N GLN A 357 -20.32 -17.95 1.74
CA GLN A 357 -20.71 -19.29 2.20
C GLN A 357 -20.74 -19.41 3.73
N ALA A 358 -20.05 -18.52 4.44
CA ALA A 358 -19.91 -18.53 5.90
C ALA A 358 -20.65 -17.37 6.57
N VAL A 359 -20.59 -16.18 5.95
CA VAL A 359 -21.10 -14.91 6.49
C VAL A 359 -21.84 -14.09 5.41
N PRO A 360 -22.91 -14.62 4.81
CA PRO A 360 -23.59 -14.00 3.66
C PRO A 360 -24.09 -12.57 3.92
N ASP A 361 -24.51 -12.27 5.15
CA ASP A 361 -25.04 -10.94 5.53
C ASP A 361 -23.96 -9.88 5.75
N ARG A 362 -22.67 -10.25 5.63
CA ARG A 362 -21.52 -9.36 5.87
C ARG A 362 -20.69 -9.09 4.62
N VAL A 363 -21.06 -9.66 3.47
CA VAL A 363 -20.32 -9.49 2.23
C VAL A 363 -21.16 -8.81 1.16
N LEU A 364 -20.49 -8.08 0.27
CA LEU A 364 -21.12 -7.52 -0.90
C LEU A 364 -21.15 -8.55 -2.04
N ALA A 365 -22.24 -8.57 -2.80
CA ALA A 365 -22.29 -9.27 -4.06
C ALA A 365 -21.29 -8.65 -5.06
N ALA A 366 -20.76 -9.46 -5.98
CA ALA A 366 -19.82 -8.99 -6.98
C ALA A 366 -20.43 -7.86 -7.83
N SER A 367 -19.79 -6.69 -7.84
CA SER A 367 -20.22 -5.54 -8.63
C SER A 367 -19.57 -5.56 -10.01
N GLY A 368 -20.25 -6.11 -11.02
CA GLY A 368 -20.18 -5.73 -12.45
C GLY A 368 -18.87 -5.75 -13.24
N GLY A 369 -17.69 -5.85 -12.63
CA GLY A 369 -16.40 -5.91 -13.32
C GLY A 369 -15.65 -4.58 -13.46
N GLU A 370 -14.33 -4.74 -13.49
CA GLU A 370 -13.20 -3.87 -13.91
C GLU A 370 -13.42 -2.35 -14.09
N SER A 371 -12.58 -1.56 -13.42
CA SER A 371 -12.45 -0.12 -13.70
C SER A 371 -11.79 0.09 -15.07
N ASN A 372 -12.58 0.48 -16.08
CA ASN A 372 -12.04 0.96 -17.35
C ASN A 372 -11.42 2.36 -17.15
N MET A 373 -10.10 2.46 -17.31
CA MET A 373 -9.35 3.72 -17.19
C MET A 373 -8.93 4.23 -18.57
N PRO A 374 -9.75 5.07 -19.25
CA PRO A 374 -9.34 5.68 -20.50
C PRO A 374 -8.18 6.65 -20.25
N GLN A 375 -7.11 6.54 -21.05
CA GLN A 375 -5.95 7.41 -20.97
C GLN A 375 -5.99 8.43 -22.10
N PHE A 376 -5.73 9.70 -21.78
CA PHE A 376 -5.77 10.79 -22.76
C PHE A 376 -4.50 11.62 -22.66
N SER A 377 -3.61 11.49 -23.64
CA SER A 377 -2.40 12.32 -23.69
C SER A 377 -2.38 13.25 -24.90
N GLY A 378 -1.77 14.42 -24.75
CA GLY A 378 -1.56 15.33 -25.88
C GLY A 378 -0.98 16.67 -25.47
N ILE A 379 -1.13 17.67 -26.35
CA ILE A 379 -0.81 19.07 -26.07
C ILE A 379 -2.12 19.83 -25.94
N ASN A 380 -2.33 20.50 -24.81
CA ASN A 380 -3.51 21.32 -24.60
C ASN A 380 -3.45 22.54 -25.53
N PRO A 381 -4.41 22.72 -26.47
CA PRO A 381 -4.34 23.78 -27.47
C PRO A 381 -4.51 25.19 -26.87
N ARG A 382 -5.05 25.32 -25.66
CA ARG A 382 -5.24 26.61 -24.98
C ARG A 382 -3.99 27.08 -24.25
N THR A 383 -3.18 26.15 -23.74
CA THR A 383 -2.02 26.46 -22.88
C THR A 383 -0.68 26.10 -23.51
N GLY A 384 -0.67 25.31 -24.57
CA GLY A 384 0.54 24.76 -25.19
C GLY A 384 1.29 23.74 -24.33
N ARG A 385 0.71 23.30 -23.20
CA ARG A 385 1.35 22.37 -22.26
C ARG A 385 0.97 20.92 -22.54
N PRO A 386 1.87 19.95 -22.30
CA PRO A 386 1.52 18.54 -22.36
C PRO A 386 0.55 18.17 -21.23
N PHE A 387 -0.30 17.18 -21.49
CA PHE A 387 -1.15 16.52 -20.52
C PHE A 387 -1.17 15.01 -20.79
N ILE A 388 -1.48 14.23 -19.75
CA ILE A 388 -1.63 12.77 -19.75
C ILE A 388 -2.85 12.43 -18.90
#